data_AF-A0A3P7P228-F1
#
_entry.id   AF-A0A3P7P228-F1
#
_cell.length_a   1.000
_cell.length_b   1.000
_cell.length_c   1.000
_cell.angle_alpha   90.00
_cell.angle_beta   90.00
_cell.angle_gamma   90.00
#
_symmetry.space_group_name_H-M   'P 1'
#
loop_
_entity.id
_entity.type
_entity.pdbx_description
1 polymer ?
#
loop_
_entity_poly.entity_id
_entity_poly.type
_entity_poly.pdbx_seq_one_letter_code
_entity_poly.pdbx_strand_id
1 'polypeptide(L)'
;MSDPLFFAPVWAIDPHLVVYLLFSAPLQYDPQWVNALVRQSRTPLRRPGGASNASVGARSEADYAALRSRHAGLLGLCAFIRASVHDTPSYLPAIIAEVAEHANDPQPIRQSVSDTLMAYSRSHQERWREDRLLFSEA
;
A
#
# COMPACT_ATOMS: atom_id res chain seq x y z
N MET A 1 7.83 50.35 -3.68
CA MET A 1 8.69 49.43 -2.95
C MET A 1 7.79 48.27 -2.56
N SER A 2 7.65 47.33 -3.48
CA SER A 2 6.62 46.29 -3.45
C SER A 2 7.32 44.98 -3.85
N ASP A 3 7.52 44.10 -2.88
CA ASP A 3 8.16 42.79 -3.08
C ASP A 3 7.15 41.81 -3.70
N PRO A 4 7.45 41.17 -4.85
CA PRO A 4 6.59 40.17 -5.45
C PRO A 4 7.17 38.77 -5.21
N LEU A 5 6.85 38.15 -4.07
CA LEU A 5 7.20 36.73 -3.81
C LEU A 5 6.02 35.93 -3.24
N PHE A 6 4.80 36.25 -3.65
CA PHE A 6 3.64 35.38 -3.42
C PHE A 6 3.04 35.03 -4.77
N PHE A 7 2.90 33.72 -5.03
CA PHE A 7 2.51 33.05 -6.29
C PHE A 7 3.67 32.58 -7.19
N ALA A 8 4.38 31.55 -6.72
CA ALA A 8 4.89 30.53 -7.64
C ALA A 8 3.83 29.41 -7.78
N PRO A 9 3.49 28.97 -9.00
CA PRO A 9 2.47 27.96 -9.23
C PRO A 9 2.95 26.54 -8.91
N VAL A 10 2.05 25.72 -8.34
CA VAL A 10 2.25 24.34 -7.84
C VAL A 10 2.69 23.31 -8.89
N TRP A 11 2.88 23.69 -10.16
CA TRP A 11 3.34 22.79 -11.22
C TRP A 11 4.87 22.69 -11.34
N ALA A 12 5.63 23.49 -10.59
CA ALA A 12 7.10 23.43 -10.53
C ALA A 12 7.63 22.49 -9.42
N ILE A 13 6.87 21.45 -9.06
CA ILE A 13 7.37 20.42 -8.15
C ILE A 13 8.26 19.50 -8.98
N ASP A 14 9.56 19.75 -8.90
CA ASP A 14 10.60 18.87 -9.40
C ASP A 14 10.27 17.42 -9.00
N PRO A 15 10.24 16.44 -9.92
CA PRO A 15 9.95 15.05 -9.59
C PRO A 15 10.92 14.50 -8.52
N HIS A 16 12.13 15.07 -8.42
CA HIS A 16 13.07 14.76 -7.36
C HIS A 16 12.63 15.34 -6.00
N LEU A 17 11.92 16.46 -5.95
CA LEU A 17 11.31 16.99 -4.72
C LEU A 17 10.17 16.11 -4.21
N VAL A 18 9.40 15.46 -5.10
CA VAL A 18 8.40 14.46 -4.69
C VAL A 18 9.06 13.23 -4.06
N VAL A 19 10.14 12.74 -4.67
CA VAL A 19 10.95 11.63 -4.12
C VAL A 19 11.62 12.05 -2.82
N TYR A 20 12.15 13.27 -2.73
CA TYR A 20 12.79 13.79 -1.54
C TYR A 20 11.79 14.02 -0.41
N LEU A 21 10.56 14.45 -0.68
CA LEU A 21 9.50 14.54 0.31
C LEU A 21 9.03 13.15 0.77
N LEU A 22 9.07 12.13 -0.10
CA LEU A 22 8.85 10.72 0.25
C LEU A 22 10.00 10.12 1.08
N PHE A 23 11.24 10.59 0.91
CA PHE A 23 12.44 10.11 1.62
C PHE A 23 12.79 10.92 2.89
N SER A 24 12.37 12.19 2.97
CA SER A 24 12.73 13.15 4.04
C SER A 24 11.60 13.38 5.03
N ALA A 25 10.34 13.10 4.66
CA ALA A 25 9.35 12.78 5.67
C ALA A 25 9.62 11.33 6.07
N PRO A 26 10.15 11.04 7.26
CA PRO A 26 10.13 9.66 7.68
C PRO A 26 8.65 9.31 7.78
N LEU A 27 8.17 8.44 6.86
CA LEU A 27 7.11 7.50 7.16
C LEU A 27 7.61 6.68 8.35
N GLN A 28 7.70 7.31 9.53
CA GLN A 28 8.05 6.63 10.76
C GLN A 28 6.96 5.59 10.89
N TYR A 29 7.38 4.33 10.80
CA TYR A 29 6.51 3.22 11.07
C TYR A 29 5.85 3.48 12.42
N ASP A 30 4.55 3.75 12.40
CA ASP A 30 3.75 3.89 13.59
C ASP A 30 2.77 2.70 13.61
N PRO A 31 2.90 1.80 14.62
CA PRO A 31 2.04 0.64 14.71
C PRO A 31 0.55 1.00 14.78
N GLN A 32 0.18 2.18 15.29
CA GLN A 32 -1.22 2.61 15.33
C GLN A 32 -1.78 2.88 13.93
N TRP A 33 -1.00 3.55 13.07
CA TRP A 33 -1.38 3.83 11.70
C TRP A 33 -1.43 2.57 10.85
N VAL A 34 -0.45 1.68 10.99
CA VAL A 34 -0.45 0.39 10.30
C VAL A 34 -1.65 -0.46 10.74
N ASN A 35 -1.95 -0.51 12.04
CA ASN A 35 -3.12 -1.22 12.54
C ASN A 35 -4.44 -0.63 12.01
N ALA A 36 -4.52 0.69 11.82
CA ALA A 36 -5.68 1.32 11.20
C ALA A 36 -5.84 0.89 9.73
N LEU A 37 -4.74 0.81 8.97
CA LEU A 37 -4.73 0.33 7.59
C LEU A 37 -5.12 -1.15 7.50
N VAL A 38 -4.62 -2.00 8.40
CA VAL A 38 -5.00 -3.41 8.51
C VAL A 38 -6.49 -3.57 8.83
N ARG A 39 -7.03 -2.74 9.73
CA ARG A 39 -8.48 -2.74 9.99
C ARG A 39 -9.27 -2.35 8.74
N GLN A 40 -8.73 -1.43 7.95
CA GLN A 40 -9.36 -0.96 6.73
C GLN A 40 -9.29 -2.02 5.60
N SER A 41 -8.17 -2.74 5.44
CA SER A 41 -8.05 -3.85 4.48
C SER A 41 -8.99 -5.01 4.79
N ARG A 42 -9.36 -5.20 6.06
CA ARG A 42 -10.30 -6.25 6.49
C ARG A 42 -11.77 -5.86 6.40
N THR A 43 -12.10 -4.68 5.85
CA THR A 43 -13.49 -4.23 5.68
C THR A 43 -14.29 -5.27 4.89
N PRO A 44 -15.41 -5.81 5.40
CA PRO A 44 -16.09 -6.93 4.77
C PRO A 44 -16.72 -6.52 3.44
N LEU A 45 -16.39 -7.25 2.36
CA LEU A 45 -17.13 -7.15 1.11
C LEU A 45 -18.38 -8.01 1.22
N ARG A 46 -19.53 -7.39 1.01
CA ARG A 46 -20.81 -8.09 1.03
C ARG A 46 -20.83 -9.11 -0.12
N ARG A 47 -21.13 -10.38 0.19
CA ARG A 47 -21.32 -11.38 -0.88
C ARG A 47 -22.59 -11.02 -1.66
N PRO A 48 -22.54 -11.06 -3.01
CA PRO A 48 -23.73 -10.86 -3.82
C PRO A 48 -24.71 -12.00 -3.51
N GLY A 49 -25.80 -11.68 -2.78
CA GLY A 49 -26.82 -12.68 -2.39
C GLY A 49 -27.48 -12.47 -1.02
N GLY A 50 -26.97 -11.58 -0.17
CA GLY A 50 -27.64 -11.28 1.11
C GLY A 50 -28.91 -10.46 0.90
N ALA A 51 -30.09 -11.03 1.16
CA ALA A 51 -31.37 -10.34 1.05
C ALA A 51 -31.45 -9.13 2.00
N SER A 52 -31.54 -7.91 1.47
CA SER A 52 -31.87 -6.70 2.22
C SER A 52 -32.84 -5.83 1.45
N ASN A 53 -33.72 -5.15 2.17
CA ASN A 53 -34.83 -4.36 1.65
C ASN A 53 -34.43 -3.01 1.03
N ALA A 54 -33.14 -2.77 0.80
CA ALA A 54 -32.60 -1.52 0.25
C ALA A 54 -32.72 -1.46 -1.28
N SER A 55 -32.84 -0.25 -1.84
CA SER A 55 -32.88 -0.03 -3.30
C SER A 55 -31.60 -0.56 -3.97
N VAL A 56 -31.69 -1.00 -5.23
CA VAL A 56 -30.52 -1.51 -5.99
C VAL A 56 -29.40 -0.46 -6.04
N GLY A 57 -29.76 0.82 -6.23
CA GLY A 57 -28.80 1.93 -6.28
C GLY A 57 -28.07 2.18 -4.96
N ALA A 58 -28.80 2.21 -3.83
CA ALA A 58 -28.18 2.40 -2.51
C ALA A 58 -27.29 1.22 -2.11
N ARG A 59 -27.65 0.00 -2.53
CA ARG A 59 -26.81 -1.21 -2.35
C ARG A 59 -25.50 -1.10 -3.10
N SER A 60 -25.58 -0.76 -4.39
CA SER A 60 -24.42 -0.59 -5.26
C SER A 60 -23.41 0.41 -4.68
N GLU A 61 -23.86 1.60 -4.26
CA GLU A 61 -22.96 2.62 -3.70
C GLU A 61 -22.30 2.17 -2.39
N ALA A 62 -23.03 1.47 -1.53
CA ALA A 62 -22.47 0.92 -0.29
C ALA A 62 -21.40 -0.16 -0.56
N ASP A 63 -21.65 -1.03 -1.55
CA ASP A 63 -20.71 -2.07 -1.96
C ASP A 63 -19.44 -1.45 -2.58
N TYR A 64 -19.60 -0.42 -3.43
CA TYR A 64 -18.47 0.36 -3.97
C TYR A 64 -17.71 1.11 -2.89
N ALA A 65 -18.39 1.72 -1.92
CA ALA A 65 -17.74 2.40 -0.80
C ALA A 65 -16.93 1.45 0.07
N ALA A 66 -17.46 0.24 0.34
CA ALA A 66 -16.72 -0.81 1.05
C ALA A 66 -15.49 -1.27 0.27
N LEU A 67 -15.62 -1.48 -1.05
CA LEU A 67 -14.50 -1.83 -1.92
C LEU A 67 -13.41 -0.74 -1.95
N ARG A 68 -13.80 0.53 -2.08
CA ARG A 68 -12.87 1.67 -2.04
C ARG A 68 -12.15 1.77 -0.71
N SER A 69 -12.88 1.60 0.40
CA SER A 69 -12.28 1.64 1.73
C SER A 69 -11.24 0.51 1.89
N ARG A 70 -11.62 -0.72 1.53
CA ARG A 70 -10.72 -1.87 1.53
C ARG A 70 -9.44 -1.60 0.73
N HIS A 71 -9.62 -1.16 -0.50
CA HIS A 71 -8.52 -0.93 -1.42
C HIS A 71 -7.61 0.20 -0.93
N ALA A 72 -8.15 1.27 -0.36
CA ALA A 72 -7.37 2.36 0.20
C ALA A 72 -6.44 1.89 1.34
N GLY A 73 -6.93 1.05 2.25
CA GLY A 73 -6.11 0.44 3.30
C GLY A 73 -4.95 -0.38 2.73
N LEU A 74 -5.24 -1.20 1.72
CA LEU A 74 -4.24 -2.01 1.03
C LEU A 74 -3.22 -1.19 0.26
N LEU A 75 -3.64 -0.12 -0.42
CA LEU A 75 -2.71 0.77 -1.11
C LEU A 75 -1.74 1.43 -0.12
N GLY A 76 -2.20 1.77 1.09
CA GLY A 76 -1.33 2.23 2.18
C GLY A 76 -0.29 1.17 2.59
N LEU A 77 -0.71 -0.07 2.84
CA LEU A 77 0.19 -1.18 3.17
C LEU A 77 1.18 -1.47 2.03
N CYS A 78 0.72 -1.45 0.78
CA CYS A 78 1.55 -1.61 -0.40
C CYS A 78 2.59 -0.49 -0.54
N ALA A 79 2.26 0.75 -0.15
CA ALA A 79 3.20 1.85 -0.14
C ALA A 79 4.34 1.62 0.86
N PHE A 80 4.06 1.05 2.05
CA PHE A 80 5.11 0.65 3.00
C PHE A 80 6.06 -0.39 2.39
N ILE A 81 5.51 -1.42 1.71
CA ILE A 81 6.33 -2.43 1.03
C ILE A 81 7.21 -1.81 -0.06
N ARG A 82 6.67 -0.88 -0.84
CA ARG A 82 7.39 -0.23 -1.94
C ARG A 82 8.41 0.81 -1.46
N ALA A 83 8.21 1.41 -0.30
CA ALA A 83 9.16 2.33 0.32
C ALA A 83 10.42 1.59 0.81
N SER A 84 10.27 0.33 1.18
CA SER A 84 11.36 -0.56 1.64
C SER A 84 12.09 -1.22 0.46
N VAL A 85 12.82 -0.43 -0.35
CA VAL A 85 13.47 -0.95 -1.57
C VAL A 85 14.72 -1.80 -1.29
N HIS A 86 15.46 -1.49 -0.22
CA HIS A 86 16.79 -2.08 0.04
C HIS A 86 16.89 -2.87 1.34
N ASP A 87 16.00 -2.62 2.30
CA ASP A 87 16.01 -3.29 3.60
C ASP A 87 14.63 -3.79 4.01
N THR A 88 14.60 -4.93 4.69
CA THR A 88 13.39 -5.57 5.22
C THR A 88 13.36 -5.34 6.73
N PRO A 89 12.78 -4.23 7.21
CA PRO A 89 12.66 -4.00 8.64
C PRO A 89 11.76 -5.06 9.29
N SER A 90 11.92 -5.29 10.58
CA SER A 90 11.28 -6.39 11.32
C SER A 90 9.75 -6.42 11.26
N TYR A 91 9.10 -5.27 11.02
CA TYR A 91 7.65 -5.16 10.86
C TYR A 91 7.16 -5.52 9.44
N LEU A 92 8.03 -5.48 8.45
CA LEU A 92 7.64 -5.61 7.04
C LEU A 92 7.13 -7.01 6.66
N PRO A 93 7.72 -8.12 7.15
CA PRO A 93 7.18 -9.46 6.88
C PRO A 93 5.72 -9.62 7.30
N ALA A 94 5.31 -9.00 8.41
CA ALA A 94 3.93 -9.02 8.87
C ALA A 94 3.00 -8.24 7.92
N ILE A 95 3.44 -7.09 7.40
CA ILE A 95 2.70 -6.31 6.40
C ILE A 95 2.57 -7.08 5.08
N ILE A 96 3.64 -7.75 4.63
CA ILE A 96 3.62 -8.57 3.41
C ILE A 96 2.64 -9.74 3.56
N ALA A 97 2.66 -10.41 4.71
CA ALA A 97 1.71 -11.49 5.01
C ALA A 97 0.26 -11.00 4.94
N GLU A 98 -0.06 -9.87 5.57
CA GLU A 98 -1.39 -9.26 5.49
C GLU A 98 -1.79 -8.96 4.03
N VAL A 99 -0.91 -8.29 3.27
CA VAL A 99 -1.17 -7.94 1.86
C VAL A 99 -1.40 -9.19 1.01
N ALA A 100 -0.69 -10.29 1.29
CA ALA A 100 -0.83 -11.55 0.56
C ALA A 100 -2.19 -12.24 0.77
N GLU A 101 -2.84 -12.07 1.93
CA GLU A 101 -4.20 -12.59 2.17
C GLU A 101 -5.22 -12.02 1.17
N HIS A 102 -4.95 -10.83 0.65
CA HIS A 102 -5.81 -10.12 -0.31
C HIS A 102 -5.49 -10.44 -1.78
N ALA A 103 -4.61 -11.40 -2.07
CA ALA A 103 -4.31 -11.78 -3.46
C ALA A 103 -5.53 -12.35 -4.21
N ASN A 104 -6.49 -12.92 -3.50
CA ASN A 104 -7.70 -13.49 -4.09
C ASN A 104 -8.89 -12.52 -4.16
N ASP A 105 -8.76 -11.30 -3.63
CA ASP A 105 -9.83 -10.30 -3.64
C ASP A 105 -10.26 -9.89 -5.06
N PRO A 106 -11.46 -9.33 -5.23
CA PRO A 106 -11.92 -8.87 -6.55
C PRO A 106 -11.03 -7.74 -7.09
N GLN A 107 -11.05 -7.56 -8.41
CA GLN A 107 -10.39 -6.40 -9.02
C GLN A 107 -11.04 -5.10 -8.51
N PRO A 108 -10.26 -4.04 -8.27
CA PRO A 108 -8.85 -3.82 -8.64
C PRO A 108 -7.81 -4.24 -7.58
N ILE A 109 -8.24 -4.79 -6.44
CA ILE A 109 -7.37 -5.07 -5.29
C ILE A 109 -6.28 -6.09 -5.65
N ARG A 110 -6.69 -7.21 -6.28
CA ARG A 110 -5.77 -8.28 -6.70
C ARG A 110 -4.61 -7.76 -7.56
N GLN A 111 -4.88 -6.85 -8.49
CA GLN A 111 -3.85 -6.27 -9.34
C GLN A 111 -2.83 -5.50 -8.49
N SER A 112 -3.28 -4.59 -7.62
CA SER A 112 -2.40 -3.80 -6.77
C SER A 112 -1.56 -4.66 -5.82
N VAL A 113 -2.14 -5.71 -5.25
CA VAL A 113 -1.45 -6.67 -4.39
C VAL A 113 -0.36 -7.41 -5.17
N SER A 114 -0.73 -7.98 -6.32
CA SER A 114 0.19 -8.77 -7.16
C SER A 114 1.37 -7.93 -7.63
N ASP A 115 1.11 -6.73 -8.14
CA ASP A 115 2.14 -5.81 -8.63
C ASP A 115 3.13 -5.43 -7.53
N THR A 116 2.62 -5.20 -6.32
CA THR A 116 3.43 -4.83 -5.16
C THR A 116 4.34 -5.97 -4.73
N LEU A 117 3.78 -7.18 -4.57
CA LEU A 117 4.55 -8.36 -4.16
C LEU A 117 5.60 -8.74 -5.21
N MET A 118 5.26 -8.65 -6.49
CA MET A 118 6.21 -8.87 -7.58
C MET A 118 7.33 -7.83 -7.60
N ALA A 119 7.01 -6.55 -7.37
CA ALA A 119 8.02 -5.49 -7.30
C ALA A 119 8.99 -5.71 -6.13
N TYR A 120 8.47 -6.05 -4.95
CA TYR A 120 9.27 -6.37 -3.77
C TYR A 120 10.18 -7.60 -3.99
N SER A 121 9.63 -8.66 -4.60
CA SER A 121 10.40 -9.88 -4.92
C SER A 121 11.56 -9.60 -5.88
N ARG A 122 11.36 -8.75 -6.89
CA ARG A 122 12.42 -8.36 -7.84
C ARG A 122 13.50 -7.50 -7.18
N SER A 123 13.13 -6.56 -6.29
CA SER A 123 14.13 -5.68 -5.65
C SER A 123 14.97 -6.39 -4.59
N HIS A 124 14.45 -7.46 -3.97
CA HIS A 124 15.17 -8.27 -2.96
C HIS A 124 15.82 -9.53 -3.53
N GLN A 125 15.75 -9.73 -4.86
CA GLN A 125 16.28 -10.92 -5.53
C GLN A 125 17.82 -11.00 -5.49
N GLU A 126 18.51 -9.86 -5.39
CA GLU A 126 19.98 -9.81 -5.32
C GLU A 126 20.52 -10.20 -3.94
N ARG A 127 19.84 -9.84 -2.84
CA ARG A 127 20.21 -10.26 -1.48
C ARG A 127 20.04 -11.77 -1.24
N TRP A 128 19.07 -12.42 -1.90
CA TRP A 128 18.98 -13.90 -1.87
C TRP A 128 20.25 -14.57 -2.42
N ARG A 129 20.93 -13.98 -3.42
CA ARG A 129 22.19 -14.54 -3.94
C ARG A 129 23.33 -14.41 -2.91
N GLU A 130 23.36 -13.32 -2.16
CA GLU A 130 24.37 -13.09 -1.11
C GLU A 130 24.10 -13.95 0.13
N ASP A 131 22.85 -14.08 0.58
CA ASP A 131 22.46 -14.94 1.70
C ASP A 131 22.63 -16.44 1.37
N ARG A 132 22.55 -16.84 0.09
CA ARG A 132 22.80 -18.23 -0.32
C ARG A 132 24.23 -18.71 -0.06
N LEU A 133 25.21 -17.80 0.01
CA LEU A 133 26.60 -18.16 0.35
C LEU A 133 26.75 -18.49 1.84
N LEU A 134 25.89 -17.96 2.70
CA LEU A 134 25.85 -18.29 4.13
C LEU A 134 25.25 -19.69 4.41
N PHE A 135 24.59 -20.30 3.42
CA PHE A 135 24.02 -21.65 3.52
C PHE A 135 24.91 -22.75 2.90
N SER A 136 26.08 -22.44 2.33
CA SER A 136 26.99 -23.45 1.75
C SER A 136 28.20 -23.83 2.62
N GLU A 137 28.29 -23.33 3.86
CA GLU A 137 29.33 -23.68 4.84
C GLU A 137 28.76 -24.36 6.10
N ALA A 138 27.81 -25.29 5.93
CA ALA A 138 27.33 -26.18 6.99
C ALA A 138 27.41 -27.64 6.56
#